data_AF-A0A7X7U554-F1
#
_entry.id   AF-A0A7X7U554-F1
#
_cell.length_a   1.000
_cell.length_b   1.000
_cell.length_c   1.000
_cell.angle_alpha   90.00
_cell.angle_beta   90.00
_cell.angle_gamma   90.00
#
_symmetry.space_group_name_H-M   'P 1'
#
loop_
_entity.id
_entity.type
_entity.pdbx_description
1 polymer ?
#
loop_
_entity_poly.entity_id
_entity_poly.type
_entity_poly.pdbx_seq_one_letter_code
_entity_poly.pdbx_strand_id
1 'polypeptide(L)'
;MMNYKTIQIYTSEDARWHGKPLSEAILMFVHDLKLAARCTVTRGVAGCYENGELATSKIEILSFKMPLKLEIVLPASETQRVLPTIQEMVVDGIVSVGDLDVVSHRTQKHLIPKRLQVRDVMTPSPQKVHATTPASNVVRILLSGEFNSVPVVDDLDRPIGIITQGDLISRGKMPVRLGLMQQLGQENLDAVLKEMADRPAGQIMTKPVITIAEDSLLSHAVDRMLKNNLKRLPVVDAGGKLVGVLARLDVFRTITTEMPNWKEIQACNVVLTDVCLVKDIMRRDTHTVTADASLEEVMRVIDSNDIQRVAVVTGDGKFLGLISDRD
;
A
#
# COMPACT_ATOMS: atom_id res chain seq x y z
N MET A 1 -5.97 -2.80 0.98
CA MET A 1 -6.29 -4.20 0.71
C MET A 1 -5.23 -4.69 -0.24
N MET A 2 -4.55 -5.80 0.06
CA MET A 2 -3.50 -6.28 -0.84
C MET A 2 -4.15 -6.75 -2.13
N ASN A 3 -3.72 -6.17 -3.25
CA ASN A 3 -4.31 -6.49 -4.54
C ASN A 3 -3.68 -7.78 -5.06
N TYR A 4 -4.37 -8.90 -4.89
CA TYR A 4 -3.95 -10.20 -5.41
C TYR A 4 -4.95 -10.64 -6.48
N LYS A 5 -4.46 -11.47 -7.39
CA LYS A 5 -5.30 -12.17 -8.35
C LYS A 5 -5.17 -13.67 -8.12
N THR A 6 -6.17 -14.40 -8.57
CA THR A 6 -6.14 -15.85 -8.67
C THR A 6 -6.10 -16.24 -10.14
N ILE A 7 -5.14 -17.06 -10.54
CA ILE A 7 -5.12 -17.73 -11.84
C ILE A 7 -5.56 -19.16 -11.60
N GLN A 8 -6.69 -19.56 -12.18
CA GLN A 8 -7.20 -20.92 -12.10
C GLN A 8 -7.03 -21.63 -13.43
N ILE A 9 -6.63 -22.89 -13.38
CA ILE A 9 -6.38 -23.71 -14.55
C ILE A 9 -7.16 -25.00 -14.37
N TYR A 10 -8.10 -25.25 -15.28
CA TYR A 10 -8.92 -26.46 -15.32
C TYR A 10 -8.37 -27.33 -16.44
N THR A 11 -7.80 -28.49 -16.10
CA THR A 11 -7.11 -29.38 -17.04
C THR A 11 -7.26 -30.83 -16.57
N SER A 12 -6.45 -31.75 -17.06
CA SER A 12 -6.50 -33.18 -16.76
C SER A 12 -5.12 -33.75 -16.39
N GLU A 13 -5.08 -34.94 -15.78
CA GLU A 13 -3.83 -35.64 -15.41
C GLU A 13 -2.95 -36.03 -16.61
N ASP A 14 -3.52 -36.18 -17.80
CA ASP A 14 -2.79 -36.53 -19.03
C ASP A 14 -2.22 -35.32 -19.76
N ALA A 15 -2.59 -34.09 -19.39
CA ALA A 15 -2.03 -32.88 -19.98
C ALA A 15 -0.50 -32.83 -19.81
N ARG A 16 0.21 -32.46 -20.87
CA ARG A 16 1.69 -32.42 -20.91
C ARG A 16 2.21 -31.09 -21.42
N TRP A 17 3.36 -30.69 -20.88
CA TRP A 17 4.19 -29.59 -21.37
C TRP A 17 5.61 -30.10 -21.59
N HIS A 18 6.11 -30.06 -22.83
CA HIS A 18 7.40 -30.62 -23.23
C HIS A 18 7.68 -32.03 -22.65
N GLY A 19 6.67 -32.91 -22.71
CA GLY A 19 6.77 -34.29 -22.24
C GLY A 19 6.64 -34.49 -20.72
N LYS A 20 6.57 -33.43 -19.92
CA LYS A 20 6.32 -33.50 -18.47
C LYS A 20 4.84 -33.31 -18.14
N PRO A 21 4.33 -33.86 -17.02
CA PRO A 21 3.00 -33.51 -16.53
C PRO A 21 2.83 -31.99 -16.39
N LEU A 22 1.76 -31.45 -16.97
CA LEU A 22 1.51 -30.01 -16.99
C LEU A 22 1.48 -29.42 -15.57
N SER A 23 0.89 -30.15 -14.62
CA SER A 23 0.79 -29.74 -13.23
C SER A 23 2.16 -29.55 -12.56
N GLU A 24 3.09 -30.47 -12.79
CA GLU A 24 4.47 -30.37 -12.30
C GLU A 24 5.23 -29.23 -12.95
N ALA A 25 5.06 -29.06 -14.28
CA ALA A 25 5.71 -27.99 -15.02
C ALA A 25 5.28 -26.60 -14.50
N ILE A 26 3.99 -26.41 -14.23
CA ILE A 26 3.46 -25.15 -13.70
C ILE A 26 3.94 -24.92 -12.26
N LEU A 27 3.95 -25.96 -11.42
CA LEU A 27 4.48 -25.85 -10.05
C LEU A 27 5.96 -25.41 -10.05
N MET A 28 6.78 -26.01 -10.92
CA MET A 28 8.19 -25.65 -11.08
C MET A 28 8.36 -24.21 -11.59
N PHE A 29 7.58 -23.83 -12.61
CA PHE A 29 7.60 -22.48 -13.15
C PHE A 29 7.30 -21.44 -12.04
N VAL A 30 6.20 -21.61 -11.30
CA VAL A 30 5.83 -20.68 -10.22
C VAL A 30 6.87 -20.66 -9.10
N HIS A 31 7.46 -21.82 -8.78
CA HIS A 31 8.56 -21.90 -7.82
C HIS A 31 9.77 -21.05 -8.23
N ASP A 32 10.19 -21.16 -9.49
CA ASP A 32 11.37 -20.48 -10.03
C ASP A 32 11.19 -18.96 -10.14
N LEU A 33 9.96 -18.49 -10.29
CA LEU A 33 9.63 -17.06 -10.31
C LEU A 33 10.00 -16.33 -9.02
N LYS A 34 10.18 -17.05 -7.90
CA LYS A 34 10.64 -16.46 -6.62
C LYS A 34 9.75 -15.32 -6.12
N LEU A 35 8.45 -15.41 -6.38
CA LEU A 35 7.42 -14.44 -5.98
C LEU A 35 6.76 -14.78 -4.64
N ALA A 36 6.01 -13.83 -4.09
CA ALA A 36 5.06 -14.05 -3.00
C ALA A 36 3.77 -14.74 -3.52
N ALA A 37 3.91 -15.84 -4.26
CA ALA A 37 2.80 -16.58 -4.85
C ALA A 37 2.60 -17.94 -4.14
N ARG A 38 1.35 -18.42 -4.15
CA ARG A 38 0.99 -19.77 -3.71
C ARG A 38 0.35 -20.51 -4.87
N CYS A 39 0.91 -21.67 -5.21
CA CYS A 39 0.34 -22.56 -6.22
C CYS A 39 -0.15 -23.85 -5.54
N THR A 40 -1.39 -24.24 -5.82
CA THR A 40 -1.98 -25.49 -5.34
C THR A 40 -2.51 -26.30 -6.52
N VAL A 41 -2.48 -27.62 -6.39
CA VAL A 41 -3.03 -28.56 -7.37
C VAL A 41 -4.07 -29.40 -6.64
N THR A 42 -5.30 -29.39 -7.14
CA THR A 42 -6.41 -30.20 -6.64
C THR A 42 -6.79 -31.21 -7.69
N ARG A 43 -6.93 -32.48 -7.29
CA ARG A 43 -7.40 -33.56 -8.15
C ARG A 43 -8.86 -33.86 -7.84
N GLY A 44 -9.72 -33.84 -8.86
CA GLY A 44 -11.11 -34.25 -8.72
C GLY A 44 -11.26 -35.77 -8.69
N VAL A 45 -12.34 -36.26 -8.06
CA VAL A 45 -12.71 -37.68 -8.02
C VAL A 45 -13.63 -38.09 -9.18
N ALA A 46 -14.20 -37.11 -9.88
CA ALA A 46 -14.96 -37.26 -11.11
C ALA A 46 -15.02 -35.91 -11.85
N GLY A 47 -15.30 -35.94 -13.17
CA GLY A 47 -15.45 -34.74 -13.99
C GLY A 47 -16.13 -35.02 -15.33
N CYS A 48 -16.56 -33.94 -16.00
CA CYS A 48 -17.08 -33.95 -17.36
C CYS A 48 -16.30 -32.92 -18.18
N TYR A 49 -15.79 -33.32 -19.33
CA TYR A 49 -15.03 -32.45 -20.23
C TYR A 49 -15.93 -31.79 -21.29
N GLU A 50 -15.41 -30.79 -22.00
CA GLU A 50 -16.16 -30.02 -23.00
C GLU A 50 -16.66 -30.88 -24.16
N ASN A 51 -15.97 -31.97 -24.45
CA ASN A 51 -16.36 -32.99 -25.43
C ASN A 51 -17.42 -33.99 -24.91
N GLY A 52 -17.86 -33.85 -23.65
CA GLY A 52 -18.82 -34.73 -22.99
C GLY A 52 -18.22 -36.00 -22.38
N GLU A 53 -16.89 -36.18 -22.43
CA GLU A 53 -16.23 -37.33 -21.80
C GLU A 53 -16.34 -37.26 -20.27
N LEU A 54 -16.66 -38.40 -19.65
CA LEU A 54 -16.75 -38.55 -18.21
C LEU A 54 -15.48 -39.21 -17.65
N ALA A 55 -14.93 -38.61 -16.60
CA ALA A 55 -13.86 -39.20 -15.80
C ALA A 55 -14.36 -39.56 -14.41
N THR A 56 -13.99 -40.73 -13.90
CA THR A 56 -14.28 -41.14 -12.51
C THR A 56 -13.21 -42.10 -12.00
N SER A 57 -13.05 -42.14 -10.67
CA SER A 57 -12.18 -43.10 -9.99
C SER A 57 -12.94 -44.34 -9.47
N LYS A 58 -14.20 -44.55 -9.89
CA LYS A 58 -14.99 -45.74 -9.52
C LYS A 58 -14.45 -46.96 -10.27
N ILE A 59 -14.38 -48.11 -9.60
CA ILE A 59 -13.74 -49.34 -10.10
C ILE A 59 -14.29 -49.79 -11.46
N GLU A 60 -15.56 -49.54 -11.74
CA GLU A 60 -16.21 -49.92 -13.01
C GLU A 60 -15.74 -49.09 -14.22
N ILE A 61 -15.20 -47.88 -14.00
CA ILE A 61 -14.68 -46.98 -15.04
C ILE A 61 -13.44 -46.27 -14.49
N LEU A 62 -12.26 -46.88 -14.64
CA LEU A 62 -10.98 -46.24 -14.32
C LEU A 62 -10.57 -45.29 -15.45
N SER A 63 -10.58 -43.97 -15.20
CA SER A 63 -10.07 -42.97 -16.15
C SER A 63 -8.64 -42.55 -15.83
N PHE A 64 -7.78 -42.50 -16.85
CA PHE A 64 -6.42 -41.92 -16.78
C PHE A 64 -6.41 -40.40 -17.00
N LYS A 65 -7.58 -39.81 -17.31
CA LYS A 65 -7.79 -38.38 -17.50
C LYS A 65 -8.61 -37.83 -16.35
N MET A 66 -8.08 -37.86 -15.13
CA MET A 66 -8.82 -37.29 -14.00
C MET A 66 -8.68 -35.76 -14.02
N PRO A 67 -9.75 -35.03 -13.68
CA PRO A 67 -9.74 -33.57 -13.75
C PRO A 67 -8.79 -32.99 -12.69
N LEU A 68 -8.00 -32.02 -13.10
CA LEU A 68 -7.11 -31.24 -12.26
C LEU A 68 -7.56 -29.78 -12.25
N LYS A 69 -7.56 -29.18 -11.07
CA LYS A 69 -7.69 -27.74 -10.87
C LYS A 69 -6.40 -27.23 -10.24
N LEU A 70 -5.66 -26.39 -10.96
CA LEU A 70 -4.56 -25.62 -10.38
C LEU A 70 -5.04 -24.23 -10.00
N GLU A 71 -4.55 -23.71 -8.89
CA GLU A 71 -4.87 -22.37 -8.42
C GLU A 71 -3.59 -21.66 -7.98
N ILE A 72 -3.31 -20.52 -8.63
CA ILE A 72 -2.15 -19.67 -8.35
C ILE A 72 -2.66 -18.35 -7.76
N VAL A 73 -2.42 -18.14 -6.47
CA VAL A 73 -2.69 -16.88 -5.78
C VAL A 73 -1.39 -16.06 -5.80
N LEU A 74 -1.41 -14.90 -6.43
CA LEU A 74 -0.22 -14.05 -6.61
C LEU A 74 -0.55 -12.56 -6.56
N PRO A 75 0.43 -11.68 -6.30
CA PRO A 75 0.23 -10.23 -6.38
C PRO A 75 -0.31 -9.82 -7.76
N ALA A 76 -1.26 -8.88 -7.80
CA ALA A 76 -1.91 -8.46 -9.05
C ALA A 76 -0.91 -7.87 -10.06
N SER A 77 0.11 -7.17 -9.56
CA SER A 77 1.26 -6.63 -10.30
C SER A 77 2.00 -7.69 -11.15
N GLU A 78 2.03 -8.94 -10.70
CA GLU A 78 2.76 -10.03 -11.36
C GLU A 78 1.92 -10.74 -12.42
N THR A 79 0.61 -10.51 -12.46
CA THR A 79 -0.31 -11.26 -13.33
C THR A 79 0.05 -11.10 -14.80
N GLN A 80 0.36 -9.88 -15.24
CA GLN A 80 0.72 -9.61 -16.64
C GLN A 80 2.02 -10.29 -17.07
N ARG A 81 2.91 -10.58 -16.11
CA ARG A 81 4.18 -11.30 -16.35
C ARG A 81 3.99 -12.81 -16.39
N VAL A 82 3.11 -13.34 -15.55
CA VAL A 82 2.92 -14.78 -15.35
C VAL A 82 1.92 -15.38 -16.32
N LEU A 83 0.82 -14.67 -16.59
CA LEU A 83 -0.30 -15.17 -17.38
C LEU A 83 0.08 -15.60 -18.82
N PRO A 84 0.89 -14.84 -19.59
CA PRO A 84 1.21 -15.23 -20.96
C PRO A 84 1.93 -16.58 -21.05
N THR A 85 2.90 -16.82 -20.16
CA THR A 85 3.62 -18.11 -20.11
C THR A 85 2.70 -19.24 -19.67
N ILE A 86 1.78 -19.00 -18.72
CA ILE A 86 0.78 -20.01 -18.34
C ILE A 86 -0.14 -20.35 -19.52
N GLN A 87 -0.60 -19.34 -20.27
CA GLN A 87 -1.43 -19.55 -21.46
C GLN A 87 -0.71 -20.37 -22.53
N GLU A 88 0.61 -20.18 -22.69
CA GLU A 88 1.44 -20.98 -23.59
C GLU A 88 1.56 -22.44 -23.12
N MET A 89 1.70 -22.65 -21.81
CA MET A 89 1.86 -23.99 -21.22
C MET A 89 0.57 -24.82 -21.28
N VAL A 90 -0.61 -24.18 -21.16
CA VAL A 90 -1.91 -24.86 -21.11
C VAL A 90 -2.44 -25.08 -22.52
N VAL A 91 -2.07 -26.22 -23.11
CA VAL A 91 -2.54 -26.64 -24.44
C VAL A 91 -3.94 -27.25 -24.40
N ASP A 92 -4.28 -27.92 -23.29
CA ASP A 92 -5.56 -28.57 -23.06
C ASP A 92 -6.11 -28.15 -21.68
N GLY A 93 -7.18 -27.35 -21.70
CA GLY A 93 -7.82 -26.81 -20.50
C GLY A 93 -8.26 -25.36 -20.60
N ILE A 94 -8.86 -24.86 -19.52
CA ILE A 94 -9.35 -23.49 -19.38
C ILE A 94 -8.50 -22.74 -18.37
N VAL A 95 -8.01 -21.56 -18.75
CA VAL A 95 -7.32 -20.62 -17.85
C VAL A 95 -8.25 -19.44 -17.54
N SER A 96 -8.52 -19.18 -16.26
CA SER A 96 -9.28 -18.02 -15.81
C SER A 96 -8.47 -17.16 -14.83
N VAL A 97 -8.77 -15.87 -14.80
CA VAL A 97 -8.18 -14.90 -13.88
C VAL A 97 -9.29 -14.22 -13.11
N GLY A 98 -9.21 -14.22 -11.79
CA GLY A 98 -10.15 -13.55 -10.90
C GLY A 98 -9.44 -12.56 -9.98
N ASP A 99 -10.16 -11.51 -9.57
CA ASP A 99 -9.73 -10.65 -8.46
C ASP A 99 -9.91 -11.42 -7.13
N LEU A 100 -8.94 -11.26 -6.24
CA LEU A 100 -8.97 -11.88 -4.91
C LEU A 100 -8.75 -10.82 -3.84
N ASP A 101 -9.81 -10.52 -3.09
CA ASP A 101 -9.75 -9.65 -1.92
C ASP A 101 -9.05 -10.40 -0.78
N VAL A 102 -7.73 -10.23 -0.69
CA VAL A 102 -6.93 -10.86 0.36
C VAL A 102 -7.14 -10.11 1.67
N VAL A 103 -7.75 -10.82 2.62
CA VAL A 103 -8.00 -10.35 3.98
C VAL A 103 -6.80 -10.55 4.91
N SER A 104 -5.90 -11.51 4.64
CA SER A 104 -4.66 -11.75 5.42
C SER A 104 -3.71 -12.72 4.68
N HIS A 105 -2.41 -12.50 4.81
CA HIS A 105 -1.28 -13.26 4.24
C HIS A 105 -0.14 -13.47 5.27
N ARG A 106 -0.41 -14.30 6.29
CA ARG A 106 0.51 -14.46 7.42
C ARG A 106 1.72 -15.32 7.07
N THR A 107 2.92 -14.90 7.51
CA THR A 107 4.14 -15.72 7.42
C THR A 107 4.67 -16.07 8.82
N GLN A 108 5.10 -17.33 9.02
CA GLN A 108 5.42 -17.88 10.35
C GLN A 108 6.58 -17.18 11.10
N LYS A 109 7.33 -16.26 10.49
CA LYS A 109 8.54 -15.66 11.10
C LYS A 109 8.78 -14.17 10.82
N HIS A 110 8.00 -13.51 9.95
CA HIS A 110 8.26 -12.12 9.55
C HIS A 110 6.97 -11.31 9.49
N LEU A 111 7.01 -10.09 10.05
CA LEU A 111 5.93 -9.09 9.99
C LEU A 111 5.60 -8.64 8.56
N ILE A 112 6.57 -8.77 7.65
CA ILE A 112 6.44 -8.46 6.23
C ILE A 112 6.84 -9.71 5.43
N PRO A 113 6.05 -10.17 4.44
CA PRO A 113 6.44 -11.28 3.59
C PRO A 113 7.76 -10.99 2.87
N LYS A 114 8.73 -11.91 2.96
CA LYS A 114 10.13 -11.71 2.49
C LYS A 114 10.29 -11.29 1.02
N ARG A 115 9.30 -11.62 0.18
CA ARG A 115 9.34 -11.42 -1.28
C ARG A 115 8.37 -10.34 -1.75
N LEU A 116 7.68 -9.66 -0.83
CA LEU A 116 6.75 -8.60 -1.18
C LEU A 116 7.55 -7.38 -1.67
N GLN A 117 7.21 -6.88 -2.85
CA GLN A 117 7.88 -5.75 -3.47
C GLN A 117 7.09 -4.46 -3.23
N VAL A 118 7.75 -3.33 -3.45
CA VAL A 118 7.12 -2.00 -3.31
C VAL A 118 5.92 -1.86 -4.23
N ARG A 119 6.01 -2.32 -5.49
CA ARG A 119 4.90 -2.27 -6.45
C ARG A 119 3.63 -3.01 -6.03
N ASP A 120 3.75 -3.99 -5.13
CA ASP A 120 2.62 -4.78 -4.65
C ASP A 120 1.78 -4.02 -3.60
N VAL A 121 2.34 -2.94 -3.04
CA VAL A 121 1.76 -2.19 -1.91
C VAL A 121 1.57 -0.72 -2.21
N MET A 122 2.38 -0.14 -3.10
CA MET A 122 2.30 1.28 -3.44
C MET A 122 0.93 1.68 -4.01
N THR A 123 0.57 2.95 -3.87
CA THR A 123 -0.49 3.55 -4.69
C THR A 123 0.07 3.81 -6.09
N PRO A 124 -0.42 3.13 -7.15
CA PRO A 124 0.07 3.35 -8.51
C PRO A 124 -0.47 4.66 -9.09
N SER A 125 0.19 5.19 -10.12
CA SER A 125 -0.24 6.37 -10.88
C SER A 125 -0.63 7.57 -10.01
N PRO A 126 0.29 8.04 -9.14
CA PRO A 126 0.01 9.13 -8.21
C PRO A 126 -0.21 10.44 -8.97
N GLN A 127 -1.07 11.30 -8.42
CA GLN A 127 -1.16 12.66 -8.91
C GLN A 127 0.18 13.38 -8.69
N LYS A 128 0.70 14.00 -9.75
CA LYS A 128 2.02 14.64 -9.81
C LYS A 128 1.90 16.04 -10.41
N VAL A 129 2.90 16.87 -10.14
CA VAL A 129 2.99 18.24 -10.68
C VAL A 129 4.40 18.52 -11.21
N HIS A 130 4.55 19.51 -12.08
CA HIS A 130 5.85 19.97 -12.54
C HIS A 130 6.41 21.04 -11.61
N ALA A 131 7.73 21.27 -11.64
CA ALA A 131 8.36 22.31 -10.84
C ALA A 131 7.80 23.72 -11.10
N THR A 132 7.29 23.98 -12.31
CA THR A 132 6.68 25.25 -12.71
C THR A 132 5.22 25.39 -12.29
N THR A 133 4.57 24.31 -11.83
CA THR A 133 3.16 24.34 -11.45
C THR A 133 2.95 25.32 -10.27
N PRO A 134 1.97 26.24 -10.36
CA PRO A 134 1.66 27.16 -9.26
C PRO A 134 1.35 26.43 -7.95
N ALA A 135 1.86 26.94 -6.83
CA ALA A 135 1.64 26.37 -5.51
C ALA A 135 0.15 26.34 -5.14
N SER A 136 -0.65 27.28 -5.63
CA SER A 136 -2.11 27.29 -5.49
C SER A 136 -2.77 26.01 -6.05
N ASN A 137 -2.26 25.46 -7.16
CA ASN A 137 -2.74 24.18 -7.70
C ASN A 137 -2.35 23.02 -6.78
N VAL A 138 -1.13 23.03 -6.22
CA VAL A 138 -0.68 22.02 -5.26
C VAL A 138 -1.54 22.03 -4.00
N VAL A 139 -1.89 23.22 -3.51
CA VAL A 139 -2.81 23.40 -2.37
C VAL A 139 -4.17 22.76 -2.67
N ARG A 140 -4.75 23.01 -3.84
CA ARG A 140 -6.03 22.40 -4.25
C ARG A 140 -5.97 20.87 -4.26
N ILE A 141 -4.86 20.29 -4.73
CA ILE A 141 -4.65 18.83 -4.72
C ILE A 141 -4.58 18.29 -3.29
N LEU A 142 -3.87 18.98 -2.40
CA LEU A 142 -3.75 18.56 -0.99
C LEU A 142 -5.03 18.79 -0.17
N LEU A 143 -5.90 19.71 -0.62
CA LEU A 143 -7.21 19.99 -0.03
C LEU A 143 -8.29 18.98 -0.40
N SER A 144 -8.19 18.30 -1.54
CA SER A 144 -9.17 17.26 -1.90
C SER A 144 -9.19 16.11 -0.89
N GLY A 145 -8.16 16.01 -0.04
CA GLY A 145 -8.07 15.01 1.03
C GLY A 145 -7.64 13.63 0.54
N GLU A 146 -7.70 13.38 -0.77
CA GLU A 146 -7.26 12.14 -1.41
C GLU A 146 -5.75 11.94 -1.26
N PHE A 147 -4.98 13.04 -1.31
CA PHE A 147 -3.53 13.01 -1.28
C PHE A 147 -2.98 13.89 -0.17
N ASN A 148 -2.08 13.33 0.63
CA ASN A 148 -1.41 14.05 1.71
C ASN A 148 0.03 14.46 1.33
N SER A 149 0.41 14.25 0.06
CA SER A 149 1.65 14.71 -0.56
C SER A 149 1.50 14.67 -2.08
N VAL A 150 2.26 15.51 -2.78
CA VAL A 150 2.32 15.54 -4.24
C VAL A 150 3.79 15.46 -4.69
N PRO A 151 4.19 14.42 -5.44
CA PRO A 151 5.49 14.38 -6.09
C PRO A 151 5.63 15.49 -7.14
N VAL A 152 6.81 16.10 -7.18
CA VAL A 152 7.19 17.08 -8.21
C VAL A 152 8.14 16.39 -9.19
N VAL A 153 7.81 16.45 -10.48
CA VAL A 153 8.56 15.79 -11.56
C VAL A 153 9.18 16.79 -12.54
N ASP A 154 10.22 16.34 -13.23
CA ASP A 154 10.76 17.01 -14.43
C ASP A 154 9.95 16.69 -15.69
N ASP A 155 10.40 17.18 -16.85
CA ASP A 155 9.73 16.96 -18.14
C ASP A 155 9.81 15.50 -18.63
N LEU A 156 10.68 14.68 -18.03
CA LEU A 156 10.83 13.26 -18.32
C LEU A 156 10.08 12.37 -17.32
N ASP A 157 9.20 12.95 -16.50
CA ASP A 157 8.44 12.28 -15.43
C ASP A 157 9.30 11.72 -14.29
N ARG A 158 10.52 12.22 -14.11
CA ARG A 158 11.40 11.80 -13.02
C ARG A 158 11.14 12.67 -11.79
N PRO A 159 10.98 12.08 -10.60
CA PRO A 159 10.74 12.86 -9.39
C PRO A 159 12.00 13.66 -9.02
N ILE A 160 11.82 14.96 -8.84
CA ILE A 160 12.85 15.93 -8.43
C ILE A 160 12.57 16.54 -7.06
N GLY A 161 11.34 16.38 -6.56
CA GLY A 161 10.91 16.86 -5.26
C GLY A 161 9.64 16.18 -4.77
N ILE A 162 9.26 16.48 -3.53
CA ILE A 162 7.95 16.14 -2.98
C ILE A 162 7.44 17.32 -2.15
N ILE A 163 6.14 17.58 -2.22
CA ILE A 163 5.46 18.59 -1.41
C ILE A 163 4.46 17.89 -0.51
N THR A 164 4.52 18.18 0.79
CA THR A 164 3.57 17.75 1.80
C THR A 164 2.84 18.95 2.39
N GLN A 165 1.79 18.72 3.18
CA GLN A 165 1.12 19.80 3.91
C GLN A 165 2.08 20.58 4.84
N GLY A 166 3.10 19.90 5.40
CA GLY A 166 4.13 20.57 6.22
C GLY A 166 5.07 21.49 5.42
N ASP A 167 5.30 21.18 4.14
CA ASP A 167 6.10 22.04 3.26
C ASP A 167 5.35 23.34 2.90
N LEU A 168 4.02 23.30 2.80
CA LEU A 168 3.21 24.50 2.57
C LEU A 168 3.35 25.50 3.72
N ILE A 169 3.41 25.03 4.96
CA ILE A 169 3.59 25.88 6.14
C ILE A 169 5.04 26.38 6.18
N SER A 170 6.00 25.45 6.23
CA SER A 170 7.42 25.78 6.47
C SER A 170 8.11 26.51 5.31
N ARG A 171 7.75 26.22 4.06
CA ARG A 171 8.39 26.77 2.85
C ARG A 171 7.44 27.63 2.02
N GLY A 172 6.16 27.32 2.04
CA GLY A 172 5.11 28.10 1.38
C GLY A 172 4.74 29.39 2.13
N LYS A 173 5.25 29.61 3.35
CA LYS A 173 4.87 30.71 4.25
C LYS A 173 3.36 30.77 4.51
N MET A 174 2.71 29.61 4.48
CA MET A 174 1.29 29.54 4.77
C MET A 174 1.07 29.86 6.26
N PRO A 175 0.18 30.81 6.59
CA PRO A 175 0.05 31.31 7.96
C PRO A 175 -0.63 30.32 8.90
N VAL A 176 -1.38 29.35 8.37
CA VAL A 176 -2.16 28.39 9.16
C VAL A 176 -2.17 27.04 8.44
N ARG A 177 -2.33 25.96 9.21
CA ARG A 177 -2.51 24.61 8.66
C ARG A 177 -3.71 24.49 7.72
N LEU A 178 -3.50 23.73 6.64
CA LEU A 178 -4.46 23.56 5.55
C LEU A 178 -5.84 23.02 5.99
N GLY A 179 -5.88 22.12 6.97
CA GLY A 179 -7.15 21.58 7.45
C GLY A 179 -7.97 22.60 8.26
N LEU A 180 -7.32 23.44 9.06
CA LEU A 180 -7.99 24.53 9.80
C LEU A 180 -8.56 25.59 8.85
N MET A 181 -7.91 25.80 7.71
CA MET A 181 -8.37 26.78 6.71
C MET A 181 -9.72 26.42 6.09
N GLN A 182 -10.08 25.13 5.99
CA GLN A 182 -11.41 24.74 5.50
C GLN A 182 -12.53 25.28 6.40
N GLN A 183 -12.26 25.48 7.69
CA GLN A 183 -13.24 25.98 8.66
C GLN A 183 -13.32 27.51 8.75
N LEU A 184 -12.26 28.22 8.33
CA LEU A 184 -12.20 29.69 8.35
C LEU A 184 -12.98 30.37 7.22
N GLY A 185 -13.66 29.61 6.35
CA GLY A 185 -14.50 30.13 5.26
C GLY A 185 -13.75 30.36 3.94
N GLN A 186 -14.52 30.40 2.85
CA GLN A 186 -14.01 30.36 1.47
C GLN A 186 -13.22 31.61 1.06
N GLU A 187 -13.56 32.78 1.63
CA GLU A 187 -12.88 34.05 1.36
C GLU A 187 -11.42 34.05 1.83
N ASN A 188 -11.14 33.45 2.99
CA ASN A 188 -9.79 33.32 3.53
C ASN A 188 -8.93 32.36 2.70
N LEU A 189 -9.55 31.31 2.15
CA LEU A 189 -8.86 30.37 1.28
C LEU A 189 -8.49 31.02 -0.07
N ASP A 190 -9.38 31.81 -0.66
CA ASP A 190 -9.12 32.50 -1.93
C ASP A 190 -8.01 33.54 -1.80
N ALA A 191 -7.95 34.27 -0.69
CA ALA A 191 -6.86 35.21 -0.41
C ALA A 191 -5.48 34.52 -0.37
N VAL A 192 -5.39 33.37 0.33
CA VAL A 192 -4.15 32.60 0.40
C VAL A 192 -3.79 31.95 -0.93
N LEU A 193 -4.77 31.41 -1.66
CA LEU A 193 -4.55 30.86 -2.99
C LEU A 193 -4.02 31.91 -3.97
N LYS A 194 -4.49 33.16 -3.86
CA LYS A 194 -4.01 34.28 -4.65
C LYS A 194 -2.57 34.66 -4.30
N GLU A 195 -2.23 34.70 -3.01
CA GLU A 195 -0.85 34.97 -2.57
C GLU A 195 0.14 33.86 -3.01
N MET A 196 -0.34 32.62 -3.07
CA MET A 196 0.47 31.48 -3.50
C MET A 196 0.51 31.26 -5.02
N ALA A 197 -0.29 32.00 -5.79
CA ALA A 197 -0.39 31.81 -7.24
C ALA A 197 0.94 32.07 -7.97
N ASP A 198 1.74 33.02 -7.47
CA ASP A 198 3.00 33.42 -8.11
C ASP A 198 4.19 32.52 -7.73
N ARG A 199 4.01 31.56 -6.80
CA ARG A 199 5.09 30.70 -6.33
C ARG A 199 5.05 29.34 -7.03
N PRO A 200 6.10 28.95 -7.76
CA PRO A 200 6.14 27.63 -8.39
C PRO A 200 6.43 26.51 -7.37
N ALA A 201 5.88 25.33 -7.62
CA ALA A 201 6.05 24.12 -6.82
C ALA A 201 7.53 23.81 -6.51
N GLY A 202 8.43 24.06 -7.45
CA GLY A 202 9.87 23.86 -7.30
C GLY A 202 10.53 24.69 -6.20
N GLN A 203 9.91 25.80 -5.78
CA GLN A 203 10.40 26.63 -4.66
C GLN A 203 9.95 26.12 -3.30
N ILE A 204 8.81 25.42 -3.24
CA ILE A 204 8.22 24.92 -1.99
C ILE A 204 8.47 23.44 -1.75
N MET A 205 8.96 22.69 -2.75
CA MET A 205 9.27 21.26 -2.61
C MET A 205 10.47 20.99 -1.72
N THR A 206 10.42 19.85 -1.02
CA THR A 206 11.59 19.28 -0.36
C THR A 206 12.48 18.58 -1.40
N LYS A 207 13.77 18.93 -1.39
CA LYS A 207 14.82 18.45 -2.30
C LYS A 207 16.14 18.20 -1.54
N PRO A 208 16.97 17.22 -1.93
CA PRO A 208 16.71 16.22 -2.98
C PRO A 208 15.63 15.22 -2.55
N VAL A 209 14.85 14.72 -3.51
CA VAL A 209 13.84 13.71 -3.23
C VAL A 209 14.48 12.34 -3.04
N ILE A 210 14.07 11.63 -2.00
CA ILE A 210 14.49 10.25 -1.76
C ILE A 210 13.43 9.34 -2.36
N THR A 211 13.81 8.55 -3.37
CA THR A 211 12.94 7.64 -4.10
C THR A 211 13.18 6.18 -3.69
N ILE A 212 12.41 5.24 -4.23
CA ILE A 212 12.72 3.80 -4.20
C ILE A 212 12.28 3.13 -5.49
N ALA A 213 12.96 2.07 -5.92
CA ALA A 213 12.58 1.33 -7.11
C ALA A 213 11.36 0.43 -6.85
N GLU A 214 10.48 0.28 -7.84
CA GLU A 214 9.23 -0.48 -7.72
C GLU A 214 9.44 -1.99 -7.45
N ASP A 215 10.56 -2.53 -7.88
CA ASP A 215 10.99 -3.93 -7.72
C ASP A 215 11.76 -4.17 -6.41
N SER A 216 12.04 -3.12 -5.64
CA SER A 216 12.69 -3.24 -4.34
C SER A 216 11.80 -4.00 -3.36
N LEU A 217 12.43 -4.75 -2.45
CA LEU A 217 11.71 -5.39 -1.34
C LEU A 217 11.07 -4.33 -0.44
N LEU A 218 9.86 -4.61 0.04
CA LEU A 218 9.15 -3.71 0.95
C LEU A 218 9.94 -3.44 2.24
N SER A 219 10.70 -4.42 2.73
CA SER A 219 11.59 -4.25 3.89
C SER A 219 12.62 -3.12 3.69
N HIS A 220 13.25 -3.05 2.51
CA HIS A 220 14.19 -1.97 2.18
C HIS A 220 13.50 -0.61 2.14
N ALA A 221 12.22 -0.57 1.73
CA ALA A 221 11.42 0.65 1.77
C ALA A 221 11.18 1.12 3.20
N VAL A 222 10.86 0.20 4.11
CA VAL A 222 10.69 0.50 5.55
C VAL A 222 11.98 1.03 6.15
N ASP A 223 13.11 0.37 5.90
CA ASP A 223 14.42 0.82 6.39
C ASP A 223 14.75 2.23 5.89
N ARG A 224 14.49 2.50 4.60
CA ARG A 224 14.70 3.82 3.99
C ARG A 224 13.78 4.87 4.60
N MET A 225 12.51 4.55 4.87
CA MET A 225 11.55 5.44 5.54
C MET A 225 11.94 5.76 6.98
N LEU A 226 12.41 4.78 7.74
CA LEU A 226 12.82 4.97 9.13
C LEU A 226 14.11 5.78 9.22
N LYS A 227 15.14 5.37 8.46
CA LYS A 227 16.46 6.03 8.45
C LYS A 227 16.39 7.51 8.10
N ASN A 228 15.51 7.87 7.15
CA ASN A 228 15.37 9.25 6.68
C ASN A 228 14.15 9.98 7.27
N ASN A 229 13.47 9.37 8.25
CA ASN A 229 12.23 9.84 8.85
C ASN A 229 11.15 10.29 7.83
N LEU A 230 11.02 9.54 6.74
CA LEU A 230 10.09 9.85 5.65
C LEU A 230 8.74 9.19 5.88
N LYS A 231 7.66 9.98 5.76
CA LYS A 231 6.28 9.47 5.83
C LYS A 231 5.86 8.77 4.53
N ARG A 232 6.51 9.12 3.40
CA ARG A 232 6.18 8.66 2.06
C ARG A 232 7.43 8.60 1.19
N LEU A 233 7.42 7.73 0.20
CA LEU A 233 8.46 7.54 -0.79
C LEU A 233 7.84 7.56 -2.20
N PRO A 234 8.29 8.46 -3.10
CA PRO A 234 8.05 8.30 -4.52
C PRO A 234 8.71 7.02 -5.04
N VAL A 235 7.95 6.24 -5.81
CA VAL A 235 8.37 4.97 -6.39
C VAL A 235 8.67 5.17 -7.86
N VAL A 236 9.83 4.67 -8.30
CA VAL A 236 10.30 4.82 -9.68
C VAL A 236 10.49 3.49 -10.39
N ASP A 237 10.31 3.49 -11.71
CA ASP A 237 10.68 2.38 -12.58
C ASP A 237 12.20 2.31 -12.83
N ALA A 238 12.62 1.34 -13.65
CA ALA A 238 14.02 1.18 -14.05
C ALA A 238 14.59 2.39 -14.84
N GLY A 239 13.73 3.17 -15.49
CA GLY A 239 14.11 4.40 -16.21
C GLY A 239 14.14 5.65 -15.32
N GLY A 240 13.81 5.51 -14.04
CA GLY A 240 13.73 6.59 -13.06
C GLY A 240 12.44 7.40 -13.11
N LYS A 241 11.42 6.97 -13.88
CA LYS A 241 10.13 7.65 -13.96
C LYS A 241 9.26 7.32 -12.75
N LEU A 242 8.48 8.28 -12.31
CA LEU A 242 7.52 8.11 -11.21
C LEU A 242 6.38 7.18 -11.63
N VAL A 243 6.24 6.04 -10.96
CA VAL A 243 5.18 5.04 -11.19
C VAL A 243 4.24 4.87 -9.99
N GLY A 244 4.64 5.33 -8.80
CA GLY A 244 3.87 5.13 -7.58
C GLY A 244 4.26 6.04 -6.43
N VAL A 245 3.48 6.01 -5.36
CA VAL A 245 3.86 6.53 -4.04
C VAL A 245 3.57 5.46 -2.99
N LEU A 246 4.56 5.21 -2.13
CA LEU A 246 4.40 4.33 -0.96
C LEU A 246 4.33 5.19 0.30
N ALA A 247 3.25 5.10 1.08
CA ALA A 247 3.12 5.74 2.38
C ALA A 247 3.36 4.76 3.53
N ARG A 248 3.80 5.27 4.70
CA ARG A 248 3.88 4.47 5.93
C ARG A 248 2.56 3.79 6.29
N LEU A 249 1.43 4.43 5.99
CA LEU A 249 0.11 3.85 6.24
C LEU A 249 -0.16 2.63 5.35
N ASP A 250 0.33 2.63 4.10
CA ASP A 250 0.16 1.50 3.19
C ASP A 250 0.96 0.29 3.71
N VAL A 251 2.20 0.53 4.15
CA VAL A 251 3.01 -0.47 4.85
C VAL A 251 2.32 -0.96 6.13
N PHE A 252 1.82 -0.05 6.96
CA PHE A 252 1.17 -0.39 8.22
C PHE A 252 -0.10 -1.22 8.00
N ARG A 253 -0.95 -0.84 7.04
CA ARG A 253 -2.11 -1.63 6.65
C ARG A 253 -1.68 -3.05 6.24
N THR A 254 -0.67 -3.15 5.39
CA THR A 254 -0.07 -4.43 4.98
C THR A 254 0.48 -5.24 6.15
N ILE A 255 0.89 -4.65 7.27
CA ILE A 255 1.36 -5.38 8.47
C ILE A 255 0.20 -5.70 9.44
N THR A 256 -0.74 -4.79 9.66
CA THR A 256 -1.83 -4.99 10.64
C THR A 256 -2.90 -5.95 10.20
N THR A 257 -3.14 -6.04 8.89
CA THR A 257 -3.91 -7.11 8.26
C THR A 257 -3.25 -8.50 8.50
N GLU A 258 -1.98 -8.51 8.91
CA GLU A 258 -1.15 -9.71 9.15
C GLU A 258 -0.92 -10.06 10.61
N MET A 259 -1.37 -9.24 11.57
CA MET A 259 -1.20 -9.61 12.97
C MET A 259 -2.08 -10.82 13.30
N PRO A 260 -1.50 -11.89 13.87
CA PRO A 260 -2.30 -12.94 14.45
C PRO A 260 -3.19 -12.39 15.55
N ASN A 261 -4.31 -13.07 15.82
CA ASN A 261 -5.10 -12.78 17.00
C ASN A 261 -4.16 -12.78 18.22
N TRP A 262 -4.20 -11.75 19.06
CA TRP A 262 -3.30 -11.64 20.22
C TRP A 262 -3.35 -12.91 21.11
N LYS A 263 -4.51 -13.58 21.14
CA LYS A 263 -4.70 -14.88 21.81
C LYS A 263 -3.90 -16.04 21.17
N GLU A 264 -3.72 -16.04 19.86
CA GLU A 264 -2.91 -17.03 19.12
C GLU A 264 -1.41 -16.76 19.27
N ILE A 265 -1.00 -15.49 19.35
CA ILE A 265 0.40 -15.09 19.62
C ILE A 265 0.81 -15.56 21.01
N GLN A 266 -0.06 -15.45 22.02
CA GLN A 266 0.23 -15.96 23.37
C GLN A 266 0.37 -17.49 23.42
N ALA A 267 -0.31 -18.21 22.52
CA ALA A 267 -0.20 -19.67 22.41
C ALA A 267 1.05 -20.12 21.64
N CYS A 268 1.58 -19.26 20.77
CA CYS A 268 2.87 -19.46 20.14
C CYS A 268 3.96 -18.98 21.12
N ASN A 269 5.02 -19.75 21.30
CA ASN A 269 6.15 -19.37 22.17
C ASN A 269 7.03 -18.29 21.50
N VAL A 270 6.40 -17.18 21.08
CA VAL A 270 7.07 -16.03 20.46
C VAL A 270 7.79 -15.29 21.57
N VAL A 271 9.10 -15.50 21.64
CA VAL A 271 9.96 -14.68 22.50
C VAL A 271 10.04 -13.29 21.89
N LEU A 272 9.20 -12.38 22.38
CA LEU A 272 9.32 -10.96 22.08
C LEU A 272 10.54 -10.44 22.84
N THR A 273 11.69 -10.37 22.18
CA THR A 273 12.84 -9.61 22.67
C THR A 273 12.58 -8.12 22.43
N ASP A 274 12.98 -7.27 23.38
CA ASP A 274 12.86 -5.80 23.29
C ASP A 274 11.43 -5.26 23.18
N VAL A 275 10.56 -5.66 24.12
CA VAL A 275 9.22 -5.07 24.24
C VAL A 275 9.34 -3.63 24.71
N CYS A 276 9.07 -2.70 23.80
CA CYS A 276 8.88 -1.29 24.12
C CYS A 276 7.47 -1.10 24.71
N LEU A 277 7.37 -0.62 25.94
CA LEU A 277 6.08 -0.27 26.53
C LEU A 277 5.59 1.04 25.90
N VAL A 278 4.26 1.24 25.87
CA VAL A 278 3.68 2.50 25.38
C VAL A 278 4.29 3.70 26.10
N LYS A 279 4.56 3.59 27.41
CA LYS A 279 5.19 4.64 28.22
C LYS A 279 6.62 5.01 27.79
N ASP A 280 7.27 4.14 27.02
CA ASP A 280 8.64 4.32 26.55
C ASP A 280 8.67 5.09 25.22
N ILE A 281 7.58 5.03 24.43
CA ILE A 281 7.43 5.76 23.15
C ILE A 281 6.42 6.91 23.19
N MET A 282 5.60 7.01 24.26
CA MET A 282 4.60 8.06 24.36
C MET A 282 5.27 9.44 24.43
N ARG A 283 4.71 10.41 23.69
CA ARG A 283 5.02 11.82 23.95
C ARG A 283 4.43 12.18 25.31
N ARG A 284 5.27 12.70 26.19
CA ARG A 284 4.88 13.09 27.57
C ARG A 284 4.47 14.55 27.66
N ASP A 285 5.00 15.37 26.77
CA ASP A 285 4.67 16.78 26.66
C ASP A 285 3.57 16.95 25.60
N THR A 286 2.32 16.73 26.04
CA THR A 286 1.13 16.87 25.19
C THR A 286 0.37 18.12 25.58
N HIS A 287 0.15 18.99 24.61
CA HIS A 287 -0.72 20.15 24.79
C HIS A 287 -2.17 19.69 24.89
N THR A 288 -2.90 20.28 25.82
CA THR A 288 -4.31 19.98 26.07
C THR A 288 -5.13 21.26 26.13
N VAL A 289 -6.41 21.15 25.79
CA VAL A 289 -7.40 22.23 25.94
C VAL A 289 -8.54 21.72 26.81
N THR A 290 -9.28 22.63 27.43
CA THR A 290 -10.49 22.27 28.18
C THR A 290 -11.72 22.23 27.28
N ALA A 291 -12.80 21.59 27.72
CA ALA A 291 -14.04 21.48 26.93
C ALA A 291 -14.77 22.82 26.72
N ASP A 292 -14.45 23.83 27.52
CA ASP A 292 -14.92 25.22 27.44
C ASP A 292 -14.00 26.13 26.62
N ALA A 293 -12.84 25.62 26.16
CA ALA A 293 -11.92 26.37 25.33
C ALA A 293 -12.57 26.77 24.00
N SER A 294 -12.28 27.99 23.55
CA SER A 294 -12.77 28.49 22.27
C SER A 294 -12.07 27.80 21.09
N LEU A 295 -12.73 27.74 19.92
CA LEU A 295 -12.11 27.20 18.70
C LEU A 295 -10.83 27.97 18.32
N GLU A 296 -10.80 29.29 18.54
CA GLU A 296 -9.62 30.12 18.29
C GLU A 296 -8.42 29.70 19.15
N GLU A 297 -8.67 29.36 20.42
CA GLU A 297 -7.65 28.85 21.32
C GLU A 297 -7.13 27.48 20.86
N VAL A 298 -8.03 26.57 20.45
CA VAL A 298 -7.66 25.27 19.88
C VAL A 298 -6.77 25.44 18.64
N MET A 299 -7.17 26.33 17.72
CA MET A 299 -6.39 26.63 16.52
C MET A 299 -5.01 27.17 16.87
N ARG A 300 -4.92 28.09 17.84
CA ARG A 300 -3.65 28.65 18.31
C ARG A 300 -2.73 27.59 18.90
N VAL A 301 -3.28 26.65 19.68
CA VAL A 301 -2.52 25.54 20.27
C VAL A 301 -2.01 24.58 19.19
N ILE A 302 -2.84 24.26 18.19
CA ILE A 302 -2.45 23.41 17.05
C ILE A 302 -1.31 24.05 16.25
N ASP A 303 -1.45 25.34 15.93
CA ASP A 303 -0.52 26.08 15.08
C ASP A 303 0.82 26.36 15.80
N SER A 304 0.76 26.92 17.02
CA SER A 304 1.96 27.33 17.77
C SER A 304 2.86 26.17 18.19
N ASN A 305 2.28 24.97 18.32
CA ASN A 305 3.01 23.78 18.78
C ASN A 305 3.32 22.78 17.65
N ASP A 306 3.01 23.13 16.40
CA ASP A 306 3.16 22.25 15.23
C ASP A 306 2.57 20.83 15.46
N ILE A 307 1.43 20.75 16.14
CA ILE A 307 0.72 19.49 16.43
C ILE A 307 -0.50 19.34 15.55
N GLN A 308 -0.88 18.11 15.16
CA GLN A 308 -2.07 17.85 14.32
C GLN A 308 -3.36 17.68 15.11
N ARG A 309 -3.22 17.37 16.40
CA ARG A 309 -4.33 17.05 17.27
C ARG A 309 -4.02 17.56 18.67
N VAL A 310 -5.06 18.01 19.35
CA VAL A 310 -4.99 18.41 20.75
C VAL A 310 -5.96 17.54 21.55
N ALA A 311 -5.53 17.10 22.73
CA ALA A 311 -6.40 16.36 23.63
C ALA A 311 -7.29 17.34 24.40
N VAL A 312 -8.59 17.06 24.43
CA VAL A 312 -9.56 17.77 25.25
C VAL A 312 -9.63 17.09 26.60
N VAL A 313 -9.45 17.86 27.67
CA VAL A 313 -9.44 17.38 29.06
C VAL A 313 -10.44 18.15 29.91
N THR A 314 -10.85 17.59 31.04
CA THR A 314 -11.54 18.33 32.10
C THR A 314 -10.56 19.25 32.84
N GLY A 315 -11.07 20.16 33.68
CA GLY A 315 -10.23 21.02 34.54
C GLY A 315 -9.33 20.25 35.53
N ASP A 316 -9.68 19.01 35.88
CA ASP A 316 -8.86 18.07 36.67
C ASP A 316 -7.92 17.19 35.82
N GLY A 317 -7.81 17.44 34.51
CA GLY A 317 -6.87 16.77 33.61
C GLY A 317 -7.33 15.41 33.09
N LYS A 318 -8.60 15.05 33.25
CA LYS A 318 -9.16 13.80 32.72
C LYS A 318 -9.46 13.92 31.24
N PHE A 319 -8.98 12.97 30.44
CA PHE A 319 -9.23 12.93 29.00
C PHE A 319 -10.72 12.82 28.68
N LEU A 320 -11.20 13.73 27.82
CA LEU A 320 -12.58 13.77 27.31
C LEU A 320 -12.64 13.40 25.83
N GLY A 321 -11.67 13.85 25.02
CA GLY A 321 -11.70 13.65 23.57
C GLY A 321 -10.48 14.19 22.84
N LEU A 322 -10.51 14.17 21.52
CA LEU A 322 -9.46 14.69 20.65
C LEU A 322 -10.10 15.61 19.61
N ILE A 323 -9.43 16.73 19.33
CA ILE A 323 -9.74 17.60 18.19
C ILE A 323 -8.53 17.59 17.26
N SER A 324 -8.75 17.32 15.97
CA SER A 324 -7.76 17.37 14.91
C SER A 324 -7.85 18.69 14.14
N ASP A 325 -6.77 19.05 13.44
CA ASP A 325 -6.77 20.13 12.46
C ASP A 325 -7.69 19.89 11.24
N ARG A 326 -8.59 18.90 11.27
CA ARG A 326 -9.54 18.52 10.21
C ARG A 326 -10.97 18.33 10.71
N ASP A 327 -11.18 18.28 12.03
CA ASP A 327 -12.51 18.16 12.63
C ASP A 327 -13.19 19.53 12.63
#